data_AF-A0AAP8T2M6-F1
#
_entry.id   AF-A0AAP8T2M6-F1
#
_cell.length_a   1.000
_cell.length_b   1.000
_cell.length_c   1.000
_cell.angle_alpha   90.00
_cell.angle_beta   90.00
_cell.angle_gamma   90.00
#
_symmetry.space_group_name_H-M   'P 1'
#
loop_
_entity.id
_entity.type
_entity.pdbx_description
1 polymer ?
#
loop_
_entity_poly.entity_id
_entity_poly.type
_entity_poly.pdbx_seq_one_letter_code
_entity_poly.pdbx_strand_id
1 'polypeptide(L)'
;LLGIDISSTSVKLLELSRQGDRYRVEAYAVEPLPASAVVEKNIAELEGVGQALARVLLKAKTSQRNVAVAVAGSAVITKTIEMDAGLSDDEMENQLKIEADQYIPYPLDEVAIDFE
;
A
#
# COMPACT_ATOMS: atom_id res chain seq x y z
N LEU A 1 -7.04 3.67 11.29
CA LEU A 1 -5.81 3.30 10.55
C LEU A 1 -4.89 4.50 10.53
N LEU A 2 -3.58 4.30 10.62
CA LEU A 2 -2.56 5.31 10.29
C LEU A 2 -2.32 5.30 8.78
N GLY A 3 -2.26 6.47 8.14
CA GLY A 3 -1.74 6.58 6.78
C GLY A 3 -0.22 6.69 6.83
N ILE A 4 0.50 5.77 6.19
CA ILE A 4 1.95 5.83 6.06
C ILE A 4 2.34 5.86 4.57
N ASP A 5 3.01 6.94 4.17
CA ASP A 5 3.60 7.11 2.84
C ASP A 5 5.12 6.87 2.92
N ILE A 6 5.59 5.82 2.25
CA ILE A 6 7.00 5.48 2.09
C ILE A 6 7.45 6.01 0.72
N SER A 7 8.19 7.10 0.74
CA SER A 7 8.70 7.75 -0.47
C SER A 7 10.22 7.55 -0.61
N SER A 8 10.81 8.05 -1.70
CA SER A 8 12.25 7.90 -1.96
C SER A 8 13.15 8.59 -0.93
N THR A 9 12.65 9.61 -0.21
CA THR A 9 13.47 10.46 0.67
C THR A 9 12.97 10.51 2.11
N SER A 10 11.75 10.05 2.37
CA SER A 10 11.15 10.14 3.69
C SER A 10 9.98 9.17 3.87
N VAL A 11 9.72 8.84 5.13
CA VAL A 11 8.48 8.23 5.61
C VAL A 11 7.62 9.32 6.22
N LYS A 12 6.36 9.40 5.79
CA LYS A 12 5.36 10.35 6.33
C LYS A 12 4.25 9.56 7.00
N LEU A 13 3.83 10.02 8.17
CA LEU A 13 2.75 9.41 8.94
C LEU A 13 1.67 10.45 9.20
N LEU A 14 0.41 10.07 8.99
CA LEU A 14 -0.77 10.88 9.32
C LEU A 14 -1.83 10.02 10.02
N GLU A 15 -2.35 10.52 11.13
CA GLU A 15 -3.51 9.98 11.82
C GLU A 15 -4.67 10.97 11.74
N LEU A 16 -5.81 10.49 11.24
CA LEU A 16 -7.04 11.28 11.13
C LEU A 16 -8.14 10.65 11.99
N SER A 17 -8.91 11.50 12.65
CA SER A 17 -10.20 11.15 13.22
C SER A 17 -11.32 11.92 12.50
N ARG A 18 -12.56 11.46 12.68
CA ARG A 18 -13.76 12.14 12.17
C ARG A 18 -14.71 12.41 13.33
N GLN A 19 -15.19 13.65 13.45
CA GLN A 19 -16.24 14.05 14.38
C GLN A 19 -17.37 14.71 13.58
N GLY A 20 -18.52 14.05 13.52
CA GLY A 20 -19.59 14.44 12.58
C GLY A 20 -19.07 14.44 11.14
N ASP A 21 -19.17 15.58 10.46
CA ASP A 21 -18.69 15.76 9.08
C ASP A 21 -17.31 16.43 8.97
N ARG A 22 -16.60 16.60 10.08
CA ARG A 22 -15.28 17.22 10.08
C ARG A 22 -14.20 16.19 10.36
N TYR A 23 -13.12 16.28 9.58
CA TYR A 23 -11.88 15.55 9.85
C TYR A 23 -10.97 16.37 10.76
N ARG A 24 -10.21 15.66 11.59
CA ARG A 24 -9.20 16.24 12.47
C ARG A 24 -7.91 15.44 12.36
N VAL A 25 -6.78 16.15 12.33
CA VAL A 25 -5.45 15.55 12.46
C VAL A 25 -5.17 15.29 13.93
N GLU A 26 -4.98 14.03 14.28
CA GLU A 26 -4.62 13.62 15.64
C GLU A 26 -3.10 13.52 15.80
N ALA A 27 -2.41 13.02 14.79
CA ALA A 27 -0.95 12.90 14.78
C ALA A 27 -0.40 13.09 13.36
N TYR A 28 0.79 13.69 13.29
CA TYR A 28 1.55 13.84 12.05
C TYR A 28 3.04 13.81 12.38
N ALA A 29 3.82 13.08 11.58
CA ALA A 29 5.27 13.10 11.67
C ALA A 29 5.91 12.76 10.32
N VAL A 30 7.14 13.26 10.15
CA VAL A 30 7.98 12.96 8.99
C VAL A 30 9.36 12.53 9.49
N GLU A 31 9.86 11.46 8.91
CA GLU A 31 11.21 10.94 9.16
C GLU A 31 11.97 10.84 7.83
N PRO A 32 13.15 11.48 7.71
CA PRO A 32 13.98 11.31 6.53
C PRO A 32 14.49 9.86 6.43
N LEU A 33 14.58 9.37 5.21
CA LEU A 33 15.19 8.07 4.91
C LEU A 33 16.68 8.22 4.60
N PRO A 34 17.50 7.19 4.90
CA PRO A 34 18.86 7.12 4.38
C PRO A 34 18.88 7.23 2.85
N ALA A 35 19.95 7.78 2.30
CA ALA A 35 20.15 7.80 0.87
C ALA A 35 20.11 6.35 0.32
N SER A 36 19.45 6.16 -0.81
CA SER A 36 19.30 4.86 -1.46
C SER A 36 18.48 3.81 -0.70
N ALA A 37 17.86 4.14 0.45
CA ALA A 37 17.00 3.18 1.16
C ALA A 37 15.75 2.80 0.33
N VAL A 38 15.26 3.74 -0.47
CA VAL A 38 14.15 3.53 -1.42
C VAL A 38 14.58 4.07 -2.78
N VAL A 39 14.62 3.19 -3.78
CA VAL A 39 15.05 3.49 -5.16
C VAL A 39 13.90 3.13 -6.10
N GLU A 40 13.50 4.08 -6.95
CA GLU A 40 12.40 3.86 -7.91
C GLU A 40 11.12 3.28 -7.27
N LYS A 41 10.80 3.74 -6.04
CA LYS A 41 9.66 3.28 -5.24
C LYS A 41 9.75 1.84 -4.72
N ASN A 42 10.88 1.16 -4.93
CA ASN A 42 11.20 -0.12 -4.32
C ASN A 42 12.03 0.09 -3.04
N ILE A 43 11.77 -0.74 -2.03
CA ILE A 43 12.56 -0.75 -0.79
C ILE A 43 13.84 -1.53 -1.08
N ALA A 44 14.97 -0.82 -1.13
CA ALA A 44 16.29 -1.41 -1.37
C ALA A 44 17.02 -1.75 -0.07
N GLU A 45 16.80 -0.98 1.00
CA GLU A 45 17.37 -1.21 2.33
C GLU A 45 16.25 -1.40 3.37
N LEU A 46 15.84 -2.65 3.60
CA LEU A 46 14.72 -2.98 4.49
C LEU A 46 14.96 -2.48 5.92
N GLU A 47 16.15 -2.67 6.46
CA GLU A 47 16.49 -2.25 7.83
C GLU A 47 16.45 -0.72 7.99
N GLY A 48 16.99 0.02 7.03
CA GLY A 48 16.98 1.49 7.03
C GLY A 48 15.56 2.06 7.03
N VAL A 49 14.67 1.49 6.21
CA VAL A 49 13.24 1.86 6.20
C VAL A 49 12.55 1.47 7.50
N GLY A 50 12.81 0.27 8.03
CA GLY A 50 12.27 -0.20 9.31
C GLY A 50 12.63 0.70 10.49
N GLN A 51 13.88 1.15 10.55
CA GLN A 51 14.33 2.09 11.58
C GLN A 51 13.67 3.47 11.42
N ALA A 52 13.50 3.97 10.19
CA ALA A 52 12.79 5.22 9.96
C ALA A 52 11.30 5.13 10.36
N LEU A 53 10.65 4.00 10.11
CA LEU A 53 9.29 3.71 10.58
C LEU A 53 9.20 3.70 12.11
N ALA A 54 10.16 3.09 12.80
CA ALA A 54 10.20 3.11 14.26
C ALA A 54 10.34 4.54 14.81
N ARG A 55 11.22 5.35 14.21
CA ARG A 55 11.42 6.76 14.60
C ARG A 55 10.19 7.63 14.32
N VAL A 56 9.53 7.47 13.16
CA VAL A 56 8.33 8.26 12.82
C VAL A 56 7.17 7.95 13.76
N LEU A 57 6.98 6.68 14.16
CA LEU A 57 5.97 6.28 15.13
C LEU A 57 6.22 6.90 16.51
N LEU A 58 7.48 6.90 16.97
CA LEU A 58 7.87 7.51 18.23
C LEU A 58 7.67 9.04 18.22
N LYS A 59 7.99 9.70 17.09
CA LYS A 59 7.76 11.14 16.89
C LYS A 59 6.27 11.51 16.86
N ALA A 60 5.45 10.71 16.20
CA ALA A 60 4.00 10.91 16.10
C ALA A 60 3.27 10.72 17.43
N LYS A 61 3.86 9.96 18.38
CA LYS A 61 3.29 9.65 19.70
C LYS A 61 1.88 9.03 19.63
N THR A 62 1.61 8.27 18.58
CA THR A 62 0.33 7.58 18.37
C THR A 62 0.32 6.18 18.99
N SER A 63 -0.83 5.76 19.53
CA SER A 63 -1.08 4.40 20.01
C SER A 63 -1.67 3.48 18.94
N GLN A 64 -2.07 4.00 17.77
CA GLN A 64 -2.57 3.18 16.67
C GLN A 64 -1.47 2.28 16.10
N ARG A 65 -1.86 1.06 15.72
CA ARG A 65 -0.95 0.05 15.15
C ARG A 65 -1.41 -0.53 13.81
N ASN A 66 -2.68 -0.32 13.46
CA ASN A 66 -3.20 -0.69 12.14
C ASN A 66 -2.89 0.43 11.15
N VAL A 67 -2.28 0.08 10.02
CA VAL A 67 -1.72 1.03 9.06
C VAL A 67 -2.30 0.75 7.67
N ALA A 68 -2.55 1.82 6.91
CA ALA A 68 -2.74 1.79 5.47
C ALA A 68 -1.46 2.31 4.79
N VAL A 69 -0.94 1.52 3.84
CA VAL A 69 0.18 1.86 2.97
C VAL A 69 -0.26 1.76 1.51
N ALA A 70 0.55 2.28 0.59
CA ALA A 70 0.27 2.21 -0.83
C ALA A 70 1.50 1.71 -1.61
N VAL A 71 1.24 1.04 -2.72
CA VAL A 71 2.23 0.71 -3.75
C VAL A 71 2.26 1.80 -4.82
N ALA A 72 3.38 1.95 -5.52
CA ALA A 72 3.47 2.91 -6.61
C ALA A 72 2.61 2.45 -7.80
N GLY A 73 1.91 3.39 -8.44
CA GLY A 73 1.08 3.08 -9.62
C GLY A 73 1.86 2.48 -10.79
N SER A 74 3.18 2.74 -10.90
CA SER A 74 4.04 2.10 -11.90
C SER A 74 4.26 0.60 -11.66
N ALA A 75 3.96 0.10 -10.46
CA ALA A 75 4.00 -1.30 -10.09
C ALA A 75 2.60 -1.95 -10.09
N VAL A 76 1.57 -1.21 -10.53
CA VAL A 76 0.18 -1.68 -10.57
C VAL A 76 -0.31 -1.72 -12.01
N ILE A 77 -0.95 -2.82 -12.38
CA ILE A 77 -1.65 -2.96 -13.67
C ILE A 77 -3.15 -2.94 -13.36
N THR A 78 -3.88 -2.01 -13.97
CA THR A 78 -5.34 -1.91 -13.84
C THR A 78 -5.99 -2.24 -15.17
N LYS A 79 -6.93 -3.19 -15.16
CA LYS A 79 -7.66 -3.60 -16.34
C LYS A 79 -9.11 -3.97 -15.99
N THR A 80 -10.05 -3.52 -16.81
CA THR A 80 -11.44 -3.98 -16.76
C THR A 80 -11.61 -5.15 -17.70
N ILE A 81 -12.19 -6.24 -17.21
CA ILE A 81 -12.53 -7.45 -17.98
C ILE A 81 -14.03 -7.68 -17.95
N GLU A 82 -14.55 -8.30 -19.00
CA GLU A 82 -15.96 -8.71 -19.06
C GLU A 82 -16.07 -10.15 -18.55
N MET A 83 -17.04 -10.40 -17.67
CA MET A 83 -17.29 -11.72 -17.09
C MET A 83 -18.78 -12.04 -17.15
N ASP A 84 -19.11 -13.33 -17.10
CA ASP A 84 -20.50 -13.77 -17.08
C ASP A 84 -21.21 -13.26 -15.81
N ALA A 85 -22.45 -12.81 -15.98
CA ALA A 85 -23.24 -12.33 -14.86
C ALA A 85 -23.74 -13.49 -13.98
N GLY A 86 -23.83 -13.26 -12.68
CA GLY A 86 -24.37 -14.22 -11.72
C GLY A 86 -23.37 -15.23 -11.18
N LEU A 87 -22.07 -15.05 -11.49
CA LEU A 87 -20.98 -15.75 -10.81
C LEU A 87 -20.90 -15.33 -9.34
N SER A 88 -20.59 -16.28 -8.48
CA SER A 88 -20.14 -16.01 -7.11
C SER A 88 -18.71 -15.48 -7.07
N ASP A 89 -18.29 -14.85 -5.97
CA ASP A 89 -16.94 -14.32 -5.78
C ASP A 89 -15.86 -15.41 -5.99
N ASP A 90 -16.10 -16.63 -5.51
CA ASP A 90 -15.19 -17.77 -5.68
C ASP A 90 -15.08 -18.22 -7.15
N GLU A 91 -16.19 -18.21 -7.89
CA GLU A 91 -16.20 -18.54 -9.33
C GLU A 91 -15.48 -17.46 -10.13
N MET A 92 -15.70 -16.19 -9.76
CA MET A 92 -15.04 -15.03 -10.36
C MET A 92 -13.53 -15.08 -10.14
N GLU A 93 -13.07 -15.36 -8.92
CA GLU A 93 -11.65 -15.46 -8.60
C GLU A 93 -10.97 -16.58 -9.41
N ASN A 94 -11.63 -17.74 -9.54
CA ASN A 94 -11.09 -18.87 -10.31
C ASN A 94 -10.98 -18.54 -11.81
N GLN A 95 -12.02 -17.93 -12.39
CA GLN A 95 -11.99 -17.51 -13.79
C GLN A 95 -10.93 -16.41 -14.01
N LEU A 96 -10.85 -15.44 -13.10
CA LEU A 96 -9.90 -14.34 -13.18
C LEU A 96 -8.46 -14.85 -13.11
N LYS A 97 -8.14 -15.87 -12.29
CA LYS A 97 -6.82 -16.51 -12.30
C LYS A 97 -6.46 -17.16 -13.65
N ILE A 98 -7.43 -17.77 -14.34
CA ILE A 98 -7.22 -18.38 -15.65
C ILE A 98 -6.98 -17.31 -16.72
N GLU A 99 -7.72 -16.21 -16.67
CA GLU A 99 -7.60 -15.12 -17.64
C GLU A 99 -6.39 -14.20 -17.36
N ALA A 100 -6.01 -14.03 -16.10
CA ALA A 100 -4.90 -13.17 -15.67
C ALA A 100 -3.57 -13.58 -16.33
N ASP A 101 -3.35 -14.88 -16.54
CA ASP A 101 -2.14 -15.41 -17.21
C ASP A 101 -1.97 -14.85 -18.64
N GLN A 102 -3.07 -14.45 -19.30
CA GLN A 102 -3.02 -13.87 -20.65
C GLN A 102 -2.66 -12.38 -20.65
N TYR A 103 -2.78 -11.71 -19.50
CA TYR A 103 -2.67 -10.25 -19.41
C TYR A 103 -1.51 -9.79 -18.54
N ILE A 104 -1.08 -10.60 -17.59
CA ILE A 104 -0.03 -10.26 -16.65
C ILE A 104 1.29 -10.82 -17.18
N PRO A 105 2.32 -9.98 -17.45
CA PRO A 105 3.58 -10.42 -18.04
C PRO A 105 4.51 -11.15 -17.05
N TYR A 106 4.02 -11.43 -15.85
CA TYR A 106 4.74 -12.06 -14.75
C TYR A 106 4.00 -13.33 -14.32
N PRO A 107 4.71 -14.32 -13.76
CA PRO A 107 4.08 -15.51 -13.19
C PRO A 107 3.03 -15.13 -12.13
N LEU A 108 1.88 -15.82 -12.15
CA LEU A 108 0.78 -15.51 -11.20
C LEU A 108 1.17 -15.71 -9.73
N ASP A 109 2.15 -16.55 -9.44
CA ASP A 109 2.70 -16.76 -8.09
C ASP A 109 3.58 -15.59 -7.59
N GLU A 110 3.99 -14.69 -8.48
CA GLU A 110 4.74 -13.47 -8.15
C GLU A 110 3.85 -12.21 -8.09
N VAL A 111 2.53 -12.36 -8.26
CA VAL A 111 1.60 -11.23 -8.44
C VAL A 111 0.50 -11.26 -7.39
N ALA A 112 0.25 -10.12 -6.76
CA ALA A 112 -0.93 -9.90 -5.94
C ALA A 112 -2.06 -9.35 -6.82
N ILE A 113 -3.21 -10.05 -6.82
CA ILE A 113 -4.37 -9.72 -7.64
C ILE A 113 -5.52 -9.33 -6.71
N ASP A 114 -6.25 -8.28 -7.11
CA ASP A 114 -7.45 -7.79 -6.43
C ASP A 114 -8.51 -7.44 -7.49
N PHE A 115 -9.79 -7.59 -7.16
CA PHE A 115 -10.91 -7.32 -8.07
C PHE A 115 -12.11 -6.76 -7.30
N GLU A 116 -12.92 -5.94 -8.01
CA GLU A 116 -14.16 -5.33 -7.51
C GLU A 116 -15.22 -5.34 -8.62
#